data_AF-A0A3D0QUV9-F1
#
_entry.id   AF-A0A3D0QUV9-F1
#
_cell.length_a   1.000
_cell.length_b   1.000
_cell.length_c   1.000
_cell.angle_alpha   90.00
_cell.angle_beta   90.00
_cell.angle_gamma   90.00
#
_symmetry.space_group_name_H-M   'P 1'
#
loop_
_entity.id
_entity.type
_entity.pdbx_description
1 polymer ?
#
loop_
_entity_poly.entity_id
_entity_poly.type
_entity_poly.pdbx_seq_one_letter_code
_entity_poly.pdbx_strand_id
1 'polypeptide(L)'
;MTDFDATDMREIRQQGDLRAFLRQQMRPTRTAGPTPQERQPKPPGHIPGGWPAGTRPPEPDPDPPPDHAWQTALEEHRAWIRAGSPDGGKRTCECRPCQLLDDTDDTAPRSQP
;
A
#
# COMPACT_ATOMS: atom_id res chain seq x y z
N MET A 1 -2.55 27.35 -7.68
CA MET A 1 -2.92 26.10 -6.97
C MET A 1 -1.86 25.94 -5.90
N THR A 2 -2.23 26.06 -4.64
CA THR A 2 -1.28 26.30 -3.53
C THR A 2 -0.34 25.11 -3.34
N ASP A 3 0.96 25.42 -3.29
CA ASP A 3 2.04 24.51 -2.92
C ASP A 3 1.84 24.15 -1.44
N PHE A 4 1.71 22.87 -1.14
CA PHE A 4 1.58 22.33 0.22
C PHE A 4 2.74 21.38 0.41
N ASP A 5 3.70 21.78 1.24
CA ASP A 5 5.01 21.14 1.28
C ASP A 5 5.23 20.30 2.55
N ALA A 6 6.40 19.67 2.63
CA ALA A 6 6.79 18.87 3.78
C ALA A 6 7.00 19.71 5.07
N THR A 7 7.18 21.02 4.92
CA THR A 7 7.34 21.98 6.01
C THR A 7 6.00 22.24 6.68
N ASP A 8 4.95 22.48 5.89
CA ASP A 8 3.58 22.66 6.37
C ASP A 8 3.09 21.42 7.13
N MET A 9 3.37 20.23 6.59
CA MET A 9 3.02 18.96 7.25
C MET A 9 3.76 18.74 8.58
N ARG A 10 4.96 19.32 8.74
CA ARG A 10 5.70 19.25 9.99
C ARG A 10 5.13 20.22 11.02
N GLU A 11 4.71 21.40 10.58
CA GLU A 11 4.11 22.41 11.44
C GLU A 11 2.74 21.97 11.97
N ILE A 12 1.88 21.43 11.10
CA ILE A 12 0.55 20.89 11.49
C ILE A 12 0.69 19.71 12.48
N ARG A 13 1.77 18.93 12.38
CA ARG A 13 2.10 17.88 13.37
C ARG A 13 2.47 18.45 14.73
N GLN A 14 3.22 19.56 14.78
CA GLN A 14 3.62 20.20 16.03
C GLN A 14 2.43 20.88 16.73
N GLN A 15 1.49 21.44 15.96
CA GLN A 15 0.28 22.06 16.47
C GLN A 15 -0.78 21.05 16.94
N GLY A 16 -0.57 19.74 16.73
CA GLY A 16 -1.46 18.67 17.21
C GLY A 16 -2.76 18.49 16.40
N ASP A 17 -2.96 19.26 15.33
CA ASP A 17 -4.22 19.32 14.57
C ASP A 17 -4.22 18.45 13.30
N LEU A 18 -3.12 17.72 13.02
CA LEU A 18 -2.99 16.89 11.81
C LEU A 18 -4.15 15.89 11.65
N ARG A 19 -4.60 15.28 12.75
CA ARG A 19 -5.67 14.25 12.69
C ARG A 19 -7.04 14.85 12.40
N ALA A 20 -7.30 16.10 12.75
CA ALA A 20 -8.56 16.76 12.40
C ALA A 20 -8.49 17.30 10.98
N PHE A 21 -7.36 17.90 10.59
CA PHE A 21 -7.08 18.35 9.23
C PHE A 21 -7.25 17.23 8.20
N LEU A 22 -6.61 16.06 8.42
CA LEU A 22 -6.78 14.90 7.54
C LEU A 22 -8.22 14.40 7.48
N ARG A 23 -8.94 14.43 8.61
CA ARG A 23 -10.38 14.09 8.63
C ARG A 23 -11.22 15.09 7.84
N GLN A 24 -10.81 16.35 7.79
CA GLN A 24 -11.50 17.39 7.03
C GLN A 24 -11.23 17.25 5.53
N GLN A 25 -10.01 16.90 5.12
CA GLN A 25 -9.68 16.57 3.74
C GLN A 25 -10.39 15.31 3.24
N MET A 26 -10.53 14.30 4.10
CA MET A 26 -11.24 13.06 3.76
C MET A 26 -12.77 13.20 3.77
N ARG A 27 -13.34 14.34 4.19
CA ARG A 27 -14.79 14.53 4.06
C ARG A 27 -15.11 14.67 2.58
N PRO A 28 -15.88 13.73 1.99
CA PRO A 28 -16.40 13.96 0.66
C PRO A 28 -17.26 15.22 0.73
N THR A 29 -17.04 16.15 -0.19
CA THR A 29 -18.10 17.10 -0.54
C THR A 29 -19.32 16.25 -0.82
N ARG A 30 -20.31 16.31 0.07
CA ARG A 30 -21.55 15.56 -0.04
C ARG A 30 -22.36 16.16 -1.19
N THR A 31 -21.95 15.87 -2.42
CA THR A 31 -22.83 15.96 -3.59
C THR A 31 -24.04 15.08 -3.31
N ALA A 32 -25.23 15.60 -3.63
CA ALA A 32 -26.52 14.97 -3.37
C ALA A 32 -26.47 13.47 -3.63
N GLY A 33 -27.02 12.69 -2.69
CA GLY A 33 -26.96 11.23 -2.72
C GLY A 33 -27.56 10.67 -4.03
N PRO A 34 -27.07 9.51 -4.49
CA PRO A 34 -27.63 8.85 -5.67
C PRO A 34 -29.11 8.55 -5.45
N THR A 35 -29.92 8.83 -6.46
CA THR A 35 -31.29 8.36 -6.56
C THR A 35 -31.34 6.85 -6.33
N PRO A 36 -32.40 6.29 -5.70
CA PRO A 36 -32.50 4.85 -5.46
C PRO A 36 -32.41 4.10 -6.79
N GLN A 37 -31.27 3.44 -7.02
CA GLN A 37 -31.06 2.62 -8.19
C GLN A 37 -31.93 1.36 -8.03
N GLU A 38 -32.77 1.10 -9.03
CA GLU A 38 -33.65 -0.08 -9.06
C GLU A 38 -32.79 -1.34 -8.95
N ARG A 39 -33.08 -2.17 -7.93
CA ARG A 39 -32.24 -3.33 -7.62
C ARG A 39 -32.39 -4.34 -8.76
N GLN A 40 -31.30 -4.59 -9.47
CA GLN A 40 -31.28 -5.62 -10.51
C GLN A 40 -31.76 -6.97 -9.93
N PRO A 41 -32.54 -7.74 -10.71
CA PRO A 41 -33.01 -9.05 -10.26
C PRO A 41 -31.82 -9.98 -10.03
N LYS A 42 -31.85 -10.70 -8.90
CA LYS A 42 -30.78 -11.62 -8.52
C LYS A 42 -30.74 -12.81 -9.49
N PRO A 43 -29.57 -13.20 -9.99
CA PRO A 43 -29.47 -14.35 -10.88
C PRO A 43 -29.85 -15.66 -10.13
N PRO A 44 -30.42 -16.64 -10.84
CA PRO A 44 -30.82 -17.91 -10.24
C PRO A 44 -29.60 -18.62 -9.65
N GLY A 45 -29.71 -19.06 -8.39
CA GLY A 45 -28.60 -19.68 -7.65
C GLY A 45 -27.73 -18.73 -6.83
N HIS A 46 -28.02 -17.42 -6.82
CA HIS A 46 -27.28 -16.45 -5.98
C HIS A 46 -27.62 -16.62 -4.49
N ILE A 47 -26.67 -17.11 -3.71
CA ILE A 47 -26.71 -17.11 -2.24
C ILE A 47 -25.94 -15.88 -1.75
N PRO A 48 -26.55 -14.93 -1.00
CA PRO A 48 -25.83 -13.82 -0.41
C PRO A 48 -24.66 -14.30 0.47
N GLY A 49 -23.43 -13.88 0.15
CA GLY A 49 -22.21 -14.34 0.81
C GLY A 49 -21.70 -15.71 0.32
N GLY A 50 -22.41 -16.36 -0.60
CA GLY A 50 -21.95 -17.57 -1.27
C GLY A 50 -21.06 -17.24 -2.46
N TRP A 51 -20.05 -18.08 -2.66
CA TRP A 51 -19.19 -18.01 -3.85
C TRP A 51 -19.98 -18.44 -5.09
N PRO A 52 -19.74 -17.81 -6.26
CA PRO A 52 -20.30 -18.26 -7.53
C PRO A 52 -20.10 -19.77 -7.75
N ALA A 53 -21.05 -20.40 -8.44
CA ALA A 53 -20.91 -21.81 -8.80
C ALA A 53 -19.61 -22.02 -9.61
N GLY A 54 -18.77 -22.98 -9.18
CA GLY A 54 -17.48 -23.25 -9.80
C GLY A 54 -16.31 -22.39 -9.26
N THR A 55 -16.55 -21.50 -8.30
CA THR A 55 -15.48 -20.79 -7.60
C THR A 55 -15.41 -21.22 -6.14
N ARG A 56 -14.19 -21.28 -5.61
CA ARG A 56 -13.90 -21.56 -4.20
C ARG A 56 -13.44 -20.26 -3.54
N PRO A 57 -13.75 -20.03 -2.26
CA PRO A 57 -13.10 -18.98 -1.50
C PRO A 57 -11.58 -19.05 -1.62
N PRO A 58 -10.87 -17.90 -1.62
CA PRO A 58 -9.43 -17.89 -1.45
C PRO A 58 -9.10 -18.63 -0.15
N GLU A 59 -7.97 -19.33 -0.16
CA GLU A 59 -7.47 -19.95 1.05
C GLU A 59 -7.25 -18.87 2.11
N PRO A 60 -7.51 -19.18 3.39
CA PRO A 60 -7.20 -18.25 4.46
C PRO A 60 -5.72 -17.89 4.43
N ASP A 61 -5.42 -16.63 4.74
CA ASP A 61 -4.04 -16.18 4.88
C ASP A 61 -3.29 -17.05 5.89
N PRO A 62 -1.98 -17.29 5.68
CA PRO A 62 -1.18 -18.03 6.64
C PRO A 62 -1.15 -17.29 7.99
N ASP A 63 -0.98 -18.05 9.06
CA ASP A 63 -0.82 -17.48 10.39
C ASP A 63 0.37 -16.49 10.42
N PRO A 64 0.23 -15.35 11.12
CA PRO A 64 1.30 -14.39 11.24
C PRO A 64 2.50 -15.03 11.97
N PRO A 65 3.74 -14.61 11.63
CA PRO A 65 4.93 -15.07 12.35
C PRO A 65 4.83 -14.71 13.84
N PRO A 66 5.40 -15.53 14.74
CA PRO A 66 5.45 -15.20 16.17
C PRO A 66 6.33 -13.97 16.41
N ASP A 67 6.06 -13.19 17.47
CA ASP A 67 6.73 -11.91 17.76
C ASP A 67 8.27 -12.00 17.78
N HIS A 68 8.82 -13.10 18.29
CA HIS A 68 10.28 -13.29 18.30
C HIS A 68 10.87 -13.41 16.90
N ALA A 69 10.15 -14.00 15.94
CA ALA A 69 10.61 -14.12 14.56
C ALA A 69 10.74 -12.73 13.90
N TRP A 70 9.83 -11.81 14.23
CA TRP A 70 9.93 -10.41 13.79
C TRP A 70 11.14 -9.70 14.39
N GLN A 71 11.41 -9.92 15.68
CA GLN A 71 12.57 -9.31 16.35
C GLN A 71 13.88 -9.81 15.76
N THR A 72 14.01 -11.13 15.56
CA THR A 72 15.18 -11.73 14.90
C THR A 72 15.39 -11.18 13.50
N ALA A 73 14.33 -11.14 12.67
CA ALA A 73 14.42 -10.59 11.32
C ALA A 73 14.86 -9.11 11.31
N LEU A 74 14.39 -8.30 12.26
CA LEU A 74 14.80 -6.91 12.41
C LEU A 74 16.26 -6.76 12.83
N GLU A 75 16.74 -7.61 13.74
CA GLU A 75 18.14 -7.62 14.16
C GLU A 75 19.07 -8.01 13.03
N GLU A 76 18.74 -9.05 12.28
CA GLU A 76 19.46 -9.46 11.07
C GLU A 76 19.53 -8.34 10.04
N HIS A 77 18.40 -7.67 9.79
CA HIS A 77 18.35 -6.54 8.86
C HIS A 77 19.24 -5.39 9.32
N ARG A 78 19.21 -5.03 10.61
CA ARG A 78 20.06 -3.99 11.18
C ARG A 78 21.54 -4.36 11.14
N ALA A 79 21.88 -5.62 11.37
CA ALA A 79 23.25 -6.12 11.26
C ALA A 79 23.76 -5.99 9.81
N TRP A 80 22.91 -6.35 8.84
CA TRP A 80 23.21 -6.22 7.41
C TRP A 80 23.43 -4.77 6.97
N ILE A 81 22.61 -3.82 7.44
CA ILE A 81 22.83 -2.38 7.19
C ILE A 81 24.17 -1.93 7.77
N ARG A 82 24.47 -2.31 9.03
CA ARG A 82 25.73 -1.92 9.70
C ARG A 82 26.96 -2.52 9.04
N ALA A 83 26.85 -3.72 8.47
CA ALA A 83 27.91 -4.36 7.70
C ALA A 83 28.15 -3.69 6.33
N GLY A 84 27.39 -2.65 5.99
CA GLY A 84 27.61 -1.84 4.79
C GLY A 84 26.90 -2.37 3.54
N SER A 85 25.98 -3.34 3.66
CA SER A 85 25.26 -4.00 2.57
C SER A 85 26.16 -4.35 1.36
N PRO A 86 26.61 -5.61 1.22
CA PRO A 86 27.63 -6.00 0.23
C PRO A 86 27.27 -5.63 -1.24
N ASP A 87 25.98 -5.39 -1.54
CA ASP A 87 25.47 -5.09 -2.88
C ASP A 87 24.90 -3.66 -3.02
N GLY A 88 25.27 -2.73 -2.13
CA GLY A 88 24.81 -1.34 -2.20
C GLY A 88 23.30 -1.18 -1.95
N GLY A 89 22.69 -2.07 -1.16
CA GLY A 89 21.27 -2.02 -0.82
C GLY A 89 20.36 -2.83 -1.75
N LYS A 90 20.87 -3.32 -2.89
CA LYS A 90 20.07 -4.10 -3.84
C LYS A 90 20.08 -5.58 -3.45
N ARG A 91 19.12 -6.00 -2.61
CA ARG A 91 18.74 -7.42 -2.63
C ARG A 91 18.09 -7.67 -3.97
N THR A 92 18.65 -8.55 -4.79
CA THR A 92 17.95 -9.11 -5.95
C THR A 92 16.77 -9.93 -5.42
N CYS A 93 15.57 -9.33 -5.38
CA CYS A 93 14.35 -10.09 -5.17
C CYS A 93 14.01 -10.80 -6.48
N GLU A 94 14.01 -12.12 -6.49
CA GLU A 94 13.61 -12.93 -7.65
C GLU A 94 12.09 -12.93 -7.88
N CYS A 95 11.34 -12.17 -7.08
CA CYS A 95 9.92 -12.00 -7.26
C CYS A 95 9.63 -11.17 -8.52
N ARG A 96 8.72 -11.68 -9.38
CA ARG A 96 8.32 -11.06 -10.66
C ARG A 96 8.05 -9.54 -10.59
N PRO A 97 7.40 -8.99 -9.54
CA PRO A 97 7.17 -7.56 -9.42
C PRO A 97 8.44 -6.72 -9.22
N CYS A 98 9.45 -7.24 -8.52
CA CYS A 98 10.71 -6.52 -8.30
C CYS A 98 11.59 -6.52 -9.54
N GLN A 99 11.60 -7.62 -10.31
CA GLN A 99 12.32 -7.69 -11.59
C GLN A 99 11.82 -6.62 -12.58
N LEU A 100 10.50 -6.41 -12.64
CA LEU A 100 9.90 -5.38 -13.50
C LEU A 100 10.29 -3.94 -13.13
N LEU A 101 10.65 -3.67 -11.88
CA LEU A 101 11.07 -2.35 -11.42
C LEU A 101 12.53 -2.07 -11.77
N ASP A 102 13.40 -3.08 -11.66
CA ASP A 102 14.81 -2.95 -12.06
C ASP A 102 14.96 -2.69 -13.57
N ASP A 103 14.10 -3.30 -14.41
CA ASP A 103 14.12 -3.09 -15.88
C ASP A 103 13.77 -1.65 -16.30
N THR A 104 13.02 -0.90 -15.47
CA THR A 104 12.59 0.47 -15.81
C THR A 104 13.65 1.54 -15.53
N ASP A 105 14.64 1.25 -14.69
CA ASP A 105 15.68 2.22 -14.30
C ASP A 105 16.80 2.34 -15.36
N ASP A 106 17.00 1.29 -16.19
CA ASP A 106 18.02 1.27 -17.26
C ASP A 106 17.61 2.04 -18.54
N THR A 107 16.36 2.54 -18.63
CA THR A 107 15.81 3.19 -19.84
C THR A 107 15.83 4.72 -19.80
N ALA A 108 16.70 5.35 -18.98
CA ALA A 108 16.87 6.81 -19.00
C ALA A 108 18.20 7.21 -19.66
N PRO A 109 18.21 7.76 -20.89
CA PRO A 109 19.43 8.29 -21.48
C PRO A 109 19.93 9.49 -20.68
N ARG A 110 21.13 9.37 -20.11
CA ARG A 110 21.89 10.48 -19.53
C ARG A 110 22.26 11.49 -20.63
N SER A 111 21.40 12.45 -20.88
CA SER A 111 21.73 13.64 -21.66
C SER A 111 22.41 14.68 -20.76
N GLN A 112 23.73 14.81 -20.88
CA GLN A 112 24.46 16.01 -20.46
C GLN A 112 24.16 17.15 -21.46
N PRO A 113 24.10 18.40 -20.98
CA PRO A 113 25.29 19.25 -21.06
C PRO A 113 25.72 19.88 -19.74
#